data_AF-A0A3D9XEM5-F1
#
_entry.id   AF-A0A3D9XEM5-F1
#
_cell.length_a   1.000
_cell.length_b   1.000
_cell.length_c   1.000
_cell.angle_alpha   90.00
_cell.angle_beta   90.00
_cell.angle_gamma   90.00
#
_symmetry.space_group_name_H-M   'P 1'
#
loop_
_entity.id
_entity.type
_entity.pdbx_description
1 polymer ?
#
loop_
_entity_poly.entity_id
_entity_poly.type
_entity_poly.pdbx_seq_one_letter_code
_entity_poly.pdbx_strand_id
1 'polypeptide(L)'
;MKPLLPALCLALIPLAAPAQDAALVVRDGYARAANPRSGAAFMVIENRGADACTLSSVASDAAERVELHTHRDEGGVMRMVKADPIRIPAGEWHELARGGDHVMLMGLKQPLADGDQLALTLDFGPCGRVETRLPVDNGRMPGPAAGH
;
A
#
# COMPACT_ATOMS: atom_id res chain seq x y z
N MET A 1 -63.84 8.67 34.23
CA MET A 1 -63.67 8.38 32.79
C MET A 1 -62.19 8.59 32.47
N LYS A 2 -61.46 7.54 32.10
CA LYS A 2 -59.99 7.55 31.90
C LYS A 2 -59.69 7.56 30.40
N PRO A 3 -58.95 8.54 29.84
CA PRO A 3 -58.47 8.43 28.48
C PRO A 3 -57.17 7.60 28.45
N LEU A 4 -57.16 6.54 27.63
CA LEU A 4 -55.96 5.78 27.27
C LEU A 4 -55.13 6.60 26.28
N LEU A 5 -53.83 6.77 26.54
CA LEU A 5 -52.84 7.23 25.56
C LEU A 5 -52.19 6.01 24.87
N PRO A 6 -52.08 5.97 23.53
CA PRO A 6 -51.29 4.96 22.85
C PRO A 6 -49.79 5.35 22.85
N ALA A 7 -48.95 4.48 23.38
CA ALA A 7 -47.49 4.61 23.31
C ALA A 7 -47.01 4.22 21.91
N LEU A 8 -46.59 5.21 21.12
CA LEU A 8 -45.99 5.00 19.81
C LEU A 8 -44.49 4.71 19.99
N CYS A 9 -44.12 3.42 20.01
CA CYS A 9 -42.72 2.99 19.96
C CYS A 9 -42.16 3.27 18.56
N LEU A 10 -41.38 4.36 18.44
CA LEU A 10 -40.61 4.67 17.24
C LEU A 10 -39.38 3.73 17.20
N ALA A 11 -39.45 2.67 16.39
CA ALA A 11 -38.32 1.78 16.16
C ALA A 11 -37.26 2.52 15.34
N LEU A 12 -36.10 2.81 15.96
CA LEU A 12 -34.90 3.24 15.23
C LEU A 12 -34.40 2.06 14.38
N ILE A 13 -34.52 2.19 13.05
CA ILE A 13 -33.85 1.28 12.11
C ILE A 13 -32.40 1.79 11.98
N PRO A 14 -31.37 0.99 12.30
CA PRO A 14 -29.99 1.39 12.06
C PRO A 14 -29.74 1.47 10.55
N LEU A 15 -29.40 2.67 10.08
CA LEU A 15 -28.99 2.90 8.71
C LEU A 15 -27.59 2.28 8.51
N ALA A 16 -27.53 1.07 7.98
CA ALA A 16 -26.29 0.47 7.56
C ALA A 16 -25.77 1.24 6.33
N ALA A 17 -24.71 2.02 6.51
CA ALA A 17 -24.03 2.67 5.40
C ALA A 17 -23.44 1.59 4.45
N PRO A 18 -23.55 1.75 3.13
CA PRO A 18 -22.88 0.84 2.21
C PRO A 18 -21.36 0.96 2.43
N ALA A 19 -20.70 -0.19 2.59
CA ALA A 19 -19.25 -0.24 2.53
C ALA A 19 -18.83 0.25 1.14
N GLN A 20 -18.23 1.44 1.07
CA GLN A 20 -17.61 1.92 -0.15
C GLN A 20 -16.44 0.98 -0.42
N ASP A 21 -16.53 0.21 -1.51
CA ASP A 21 -15.43 -0.64 -1.95
C ASP A 21 -14.21 0.27 -2.14
N ALA A 22 -13.07 -0.06 -1.51
CA ALA A 22 -11.92 0.83 -1.51
C ALA A 22 -11.44 0.99 -2.96
N ALA A 23 -11.44 2.24 -3.46
CA ALA A 23 -11.06 2.53 -4.84
C ALA A 23 -9.60 2.13 -5.14
N LEU A 24 -8.73 2.13 -4.14
CA LEU A 24 -7.35 1.69 -4.25
C LEU A 24 -7.16 0.41 -3.43
N VAL A 25 -6.69 -0.65 -4.07
CA VAL A 25 -6.54 -1.98 -3.45
C VAL A 25 -5.09 -2.44 -3.58
N VAL A 26 -4.52 -2.86 -2.46
CA VAL A 26 -3.18 -3.47 -2.42
C VAL A 26 -3.33 -4.99 -2.48
N ARG A 27 -2.59 -5.63 -3.40
CA ARG A 27 -2.55 -7.08 -3.59
C ARG A 27 -1.13 -7.61 -3.58
N ASP A 28 -1.02 -8.90 -3.26
CA ASP A 28 0.24 -9.68 -3.31
C ASP A 28 1.43 -9.01 -2.62
N GLY A 29 1.15 -8.15 -1.64
CA GLY A 29 2.15 -7.36 -1.00
C GLY A 29 3.00 -8.18 -0.03
N TYR A 30 4.30 -7.92 -0.01
CA TYR A 30 5.23 -8.52 0.93
C TYR A 30 6.42 -7.58 1.16
N ALA A 31 7.06 -7.74 2.31
CA ALA A 31 8.31 -7.07 2.64
C ALA A 31 9.44 -8.08 2.79
N ARG A 32 10.68 -7.63 2.62
CA ARG A 32 11.87 -8.44 2.88
C ARG A 32 13.04 -7.59 3.35
N ALA A 33 13.90 -8.19 4.15
CA ALA A 33 15.19 -7.62 4.52
C ALA A 33 16.14 -7.58 3.32
N ALA A 34 16.83 -6.46 3.16
CA ALA A 34 18.02 -6.37 2.31
C ALA A 34 19.29 -6.57 3.16
N ASN A 35 19.30 -6.01 4.36
CA ASN A 35 20.29 -6.23 5.42
C ASN A 35 19.64 -5.86 6.78
N PRO A 36 20.35 -5.97 7.93
CA PRO A 36 19.74 -5.69 9.23
C PRO A 36 19.19 -4.27 9.44
N ARG A 37 19.59 -3.29 8.61
CA ARG A 37 19.22 -1.87 8.71
C ARG A 37 18.42 -1.37 7.51
N SER A 38 18.16 -2.20 6.51
CA SER A 38 17.35 -1.82 5.35
C SER A 38 16.53 -2.97 4.78
N GLY A 39 15.40 -2.63 4.18
CA GLY A 39 14.47 -3.57 3.58
C GLY A 39 13.76 -2.95 2.38
N ALA A 40 13.00 -3.78 1.68
CA ALA A 40 12.13 -3.33 0.60
C ALA A 40 10.75 -3.97 0.74
N ALA A 41 9.73 -3.25 0.30
CA ALA A 41 8.37 -3.75 0.17
C ALA A 41 7.90 -3.66 -1.28
N PHE A 42 7.17 -4.71 -1.68
CA PHE A 42 6.70 -4.99 -3.01
C PHE A 42 5.21 -5.27 -2.92
N MET A 43 4.44 -4.88 -3.94
CA MET A 43 2.98 -5.05 -3.98
C MET A 43 2.44 -4.70 -5.35
N VAL A 44 1.23 -5.15 -5.65
CA VAL A 44 0.42 -4.63 -6.76
C VAL A 44 -0.60 -3.65 -6.21
N ILE A 45 -0.71 -2.47 -6.81
CA ILE A 45 -1.69 -1.46 -6.45
C ILE A 45 -2.68 -1.35 -7.60
N GLU A 46 -3.93 -1.74 -7.35
CA GLU A 46 -5.03 -1.61 -8.30
C GLU A 46 -5.84 -0.35 -8.02
N ASN A 47 -6.13 0.43 -9.05
CA ASN A 47 -7.08 1.54 -9.00
C ASN A 47 -8.40 1.13 -9.63
N ARG A 48 -9.37 0.78 -8.79
CA ARG A 48 -10.76 0.44 -9.12
C ARG A 48 -11.68 1.65 -9.14
N GLY A 49 -11.14 2.84 -8.87
CA GLY A 49 -11.86 4.11 -8.90
C GLY A 49 -12.15 4.60 -10.31
N ALA A 50 -12.88 5.71 -10.39
CA ALA A 50 -13.22 6.37 -11.66
C ALA A 50 -12.16 7.39 -12.12
N ASP A 51 -11.27 7.82 -11.23
CA ASP A 51 -10.23 8.83 -11.49
C ASP A 51 -8.83 8.23 -11.36
N ALA A 52 -7.87 8.82 -12.07
CA ALA A 52 -6.46 8.46 -11.91
C ALA A 52 -5.92 8.93 -10.54
N CYS A 53 -5.14 8.09 -9.88
CA CYS A 53 -4.52 8.38 -8.59
C CYS A 53 -3.01 8.34 -8.68
N THR A 54 -2.31 9.10 -7.84
CA THR A 54 -0.85 9.18 -7.88
C THR A 54 -0.25 8.88 -6.51
N LEU A 55 0.45 7.76 -6.40
CA LEU A 55 1.22 7.42 -5.21
C LEU A 55 2.39 8.41 -5.07
N SER A 56 2.25 9.31 -4.11
CA SER A 56 3.13 10.46 -3.93
C SER A 56 4.20 10.20 -2.88
N SER A 57 3.86 9.43 -1.84
CA SER A 57 4.82 9.04 -0.80
C SER A 57 4.34 7.79 -0.04
N VAL A 58 5.27 7.19 0.71
CA VAL A 58 4.98 6.06 1.61
C VAL A 58 5.63 6.33 2.96
N ALA A 59 4.93 5.97 4.03
CA ALA A 59 5.40 6.11 5.41
C ALA A 59 5.29 4.79 6.18
N SER A 60 6.16 4.64 7.18
CA SER A 60 6.14 3.54 8.14
C SER A 60 6.91 3.93 9.40
N ASP A 61 6.40 3.50 10.56
CA ASP A 61 7.13 3.65 11.82
C ASP A 61 8.29 2.66 11.98
N ALA A 62 8.39 1.65 11.10
CA ALA A 62 9.42 0.61 11.19
C ALA A 62 10.83 1.11 10.80
N ALA A 63 10.94 2.25 10.13
CA ALA A 63 12.19 2.77 9.59
C ALA A 63 12.36 4.26 9.88
N GLU A 64 13.60 4.75 9.89
CA GLU A 64 13.92 6.18 9.96
C GLU A 64 13.51 6.92 8.68
N ARG A 65 13.56 6.25 7.52
CA ARG A 65 13.18 6.82 6.24
C ARG A 65 12.55 5.77 5.32
N VAL A 66 11.48 6.16 4.64
CA VAL A 66 10.76 5.34 3.65
C VAL A 66 10.65 6.13 2.37
N GLU A 67 11.02 5.53 1.24
CA GLU A 67 11.07 6.20 -0.07
C GLU A 67 10.56 5.28 -1.18
N LEU A 68 10.01 5.85 -2.24
CA LEU A 68 9.80 5.15 -3.50
C LEU A 68 11.10 5.13 -4.28
N HIS A 69 11.51 3.97 -4.75
CA HIS A 69 12.74 3.76 -5.51
C HIS A 69 12.42 3.04 -6.82
N THR A 70 13.22 3.30 -7.85
CA THR A 70 13.14 2.67 -9.17
C THR A 70 14.54 2.29 -9.64
N HIS A 71 14.63 1.56 -10.74
CA HIS A 71 15.89 1.20 -11.38
C HIS A 71 16.07 2.04 -12.64
N ARG A 72 17.19 2.75 -12.76
CA ARG A 72 17.56 3.50 -13.98
C ARG A 72 18.87 2.97 -14.55
N ASP A 73 18.93 2.83 -15.87
CA ASP A 73 20.20 2.61 -16.57
C ASP A 73 20.96 3.94 -16.62
N GLU A 74 22.15 3.96 -16.03
CA GLU A 74 23.08 5.08 -16.15
C GLU A 74 24.37 4.58 -16.78
N GLY A 75 24.37 4.47 -18.11
CA GLY A 75 25.55 4.12 -18.90
C GLY A 75 25.86 2.62 -18.84
N GLY A 76 24.83 1.77 -18.93
CA GLY A 76 24.96 0.31 -18.86
C GLY A 76 25.06 -0.25 -17.45
N VAL A 77 24.94 0.60 -16.42
CA VAL A 77 24.90 0.20 -15.01
C VAL A 77 23.51 0.52 -14.46
N MET A 78 22.77 -0.52 -14.08
CA MET A 78 21.50 -0.34 -13.38
C MET A 78 21.74 0.18 -11.96
N ARG A 79 21.15 1.33 -11.65
CA ARG A 79 21.20 1.94 -10.32
C ARG A 79 19.81 2.06 -9.71
N MET A 80 19.75 1.79 -8.41
CA MET A 80 18.56 2.02 -7.60
C MET A 80 18.56 3.49 -7.14
N VAL A 81 17.55 4.24 -7.56
CA VAL A 81 17.42 5.68 -7.30
C VAL A 81 16.02 6.01 -6.82
N LYS A 82 15.87 7.15 -6.13
CA LYS A 82 14.54 7.63 -5.73
C LYS A 82 13.65 7.81 -6.98
N ALA A 83 12.43 7.28 -6.90
CA ALA A 83 11.44 7.38 -7.95
C ALA A 83 10.65 8.69 -7.85
N ASP A 84 10.14 9.13 -8.98
CA ASP A 84 9.09 10.14 -9.05
C ASP A 84 7.75 9.56 -8.56
N PRO A 85 6.74 10.39 -8.24
CA PRO A 85 5.39 9.90 -7.92
C PRO A 85 4.83 8.99 -9.01
N ILE A 86 4.19 7.90 -8.61
CA ILE A 86 3.71 6.86 -9.52
C ILE A 86 2.23 7.08 -9.82
N ARG A 87 1.89 7.37 -11.08
CA ARG A 87 0.51 7.56 -11.53
C ARG A 87 -0.13 6.22 -11.90
N ILE A 88 -1.32 5.95 -11.38
CA ILE A 88 -2.13 4.76 -11.62
C ILE A 88 -3.47 5.20 -12.23
N PRO A 89 -3.68 5.02 -13.55
CA PRO A 89 -4.95 5.37 -14.19
C PRO A 89 -6.15 4.62 -13.58
N ALA A 90 -7.35 5.16 -13.79
CA ALA A 90 -8.59 4.48 -13.40
C ALA A 90 -8.74 3.14 -14.14
N GLY A 91 -9.08 2.08 -13.41
CA GLY A 91 -9.22 0.72 -13.94
C GLY A 91 -7.90 -0.03 -14.15
N GLU A 92 -6.76 0.62 -13.93
CA GLU A 92 -5.42 0.05 -14.15
C GLU A 92 -4.75 -0.34 -12.82
N TRP A 93 -3.58 -0.96 -12.93
CA TRP A 93 -2.74 -1.32 -11.80
C TRP A 93 -1.28 -0.94 -12.04
N HIS A 94 -0.52 -0.85 -10.95
CA HIS A 94 0.94 -0.68 -10.99
C HIS A 94 1.60 -1.69 -10.05
N GLU A 95 2.61 -2.40 -10.55
CA GLU A 95 3.37 -3.36 -9.75
C GLU A 95 4.66 -2.74 -9.25
N LEU A 96 4.85 -2.86 -7.94
CA LEU A 96 6.09 -2.57 -7.26
C LEU A 96 6.81 -3.89 -7.03
N ALA A 97 7.80 -4.20 -7.88
CA ALA A 97 8.50 -5.48 -7.91
C ALA A 97 10.02 -5.34 -7.86
N ARG A 98 10.68 -6.47 -7.56
CA ARG A 98 12.15 -6.58 -7.56
C ARG A 98 12.70 -6.26 -8.96
N GLY A 99 13.67 -5.35 -9.03
CA GLY A 99 14.25 -4.88 -10.30
C GLY A 99 13.46 -3.75 -10.98
N GLY A 100 12.30 -3.35 -10.43
CA GLY A 100 11.52 -2.20 -10.87
C GLY A 100 11.26 -1.22 -9.73
N ASP A 101 10.08 -0.62 -9.73
CA ASP A 101 9.62 0.26 -8.66
C ASP A 101 9.42 -0.52 -7.35
N HIS A 102 9.76 0.08 -6.22
CA HIS A 102 9.56 -0.53 -4.91
C HIS A 102 9.59 0.50 -3.79
N VAL A 103 9.09 0.10 -2.62
CA VAL A 103 9.21 0.89 -1.39
C VAL A 103 10.52 0.50 -0.72
N MET A 104 11.44 1.45 -0.55
CA MET A 104 12.70 1.26 0.16
C MET A 104 12.58 1.73 1.61
N LEU A 105 12.96 0.88 2.55
CA LEU A 105 13.03 1.18 3.99
C LEU A 105 14.49 1.31 4.42
N MET A 106 14.85 2.45 4.99
CA MET A 106 16.22 2.78 5.42
C MET A 106 16.25 3.15 6.89
N GLY A 107 17.25 2.61 7.60
CA GLY A 107 17.36 2.81 9.05
C GLY A 107 16.26 2.05 9.78
N LEU A 108 16.10 0.76 9.46
CA LEU A 108 15.17 -0.12 10.17
C LEU A 108 15.46 -0.09 11.67
N LYS A 109 14.40 0.14 12.45
CA LYS A 109 14.46 0.16 13.93
C LYS A 109 14.63 -1.25 14.49
N GLN A 110 14.10 -2.25 13.79
CA GLN A 110 14.27 -3.67 14.06
C GLN A 110 14.45 -4.42 12.72
N PRO A 111 15.23 -5.51 12.68
CA PRO A 111 15.34 -6.34 11.47
C PRO A 111 13.97 -6.89 11.06
N LEU A 112 13.74 -7.03 9.75
CA LEU A 112 12.52 -7.67 9.22
C LEU A 112 12.68 -9.20 9.27
N ALA A 113 12.08 -9.87 10.27
CA ALA A 113 12.12 -11.32 10.40
C ALA A 113 10.92 -11.98 9.70
N ASP A 114 11.09 -13.21 9.20
CA ASP A 114 10.01 -13.94 8.54
C ASP A 114 8.79 -14.11 9.45
N GLY A 115 7.61 -13.84 8.90
CA GLY A 115 6.33 -13.89 9.62
C GLY A 115 5.95 -12.59 10.33
N ASP A 116 6.86 -11.61 10.42
CA ASP A 116 6.53 -10.27 10.91
C ASP A 116 5.53 -9.56 9.98
N GLN A 117 4.94 -8.47 10.48
CA GLN A 117 4.04 -7.61 9.72
C GLN A 117 4.60 -6.20 9.61
N LEU A 118 4.82 -5.74 8.38
CA LEU A 118 5.21 -4.37 8.09
C LEU A 118 3.97 -3.52 7.82
N ALA A 119 3.70 -2.54 8.68
CA ALA A 119 2.66 -1.54 8.44
C ALA A 119 3.19 -0.41 7.55
N LEU A 120 2.46 -0.09 6.48
CA LEU A 120 2.73 1.00 5.56
C LEU A 120 1.50 1.89 5.42
N THR A 121 1.73 3.19 5.23
CA THR A 121 0.73 4.15 4.76
C THR A 121 1.14 4.65 3.38
N LEU A 122 0.33 4.35 2.38
CA LEU A 122 0.49 4.82 1.00
C LEU A 122 -0.31 6.11 0.82
N ASP A 123 0.36 7.22 0.48
CA ASP A 123 -0.29 8.52 0.28
C ASP A 123 -0.49 8.80 -1.21
N PHE A 124 -1.75 8.82 -1.65
CA PHE A 124 -2.14 9.11 -3.03
C PHE A 124 -2.59 10.56 -3.24
N GLY A 125 -2.25 11.46 -2.30
CA GLY A 125 -2.61 12.86 -2.33
C GLY A 125 -4.14 13.05 -2.32
N PRO A 126 -4.74 13.68 -3.35
CA PRO A 126 -6.18 13.91 -3.41
C PRO A 126 -7.04 12.64 -3.35
N CYS A 127 -6.52 11.49 -3.81
CA CYS A 127 -7.23 10.21 -3.72
C CYS A 127 -7.25 9.62 -2.30
N GLY A 128 -6.58 10.26 -1.34
CA GLY A 128 -6.52 9.82 0.05
C GLY A 128 -5.35 8.87 0.34
N ARG A 129 -5.46 8.17 1.46
CA ARG A 129 -4.41 7.27 1.96
C ARG A 129 -4.92 5.84 2.07
N VAL A 130 -4.03 4.90 1.81
CA VAL A 130 -4.27 3.47 2.01
C VAL A 130 -3.32 2.95 3.08
N GLU A 131 -3.87 2.46 4.18
CA GLU A 131 -3.11 1.72 5.18
C GLU A 131 -3.06 0.25 4.78
N THR A 132 -1.86 -0.35 4.79
CA THR A 132 -1.68 -1.76 4.46
C THR A 132 -0.69 -2.42 5.41
N ARG A 133 -0.88 -3.72 5.64
CA ARG A 133 0.04 -4.56 6.43
C ARG A 133 0.54 -5.67 5.53
N LEU A 134 1.85 -5.72 5.36
CA LEU A 134 2.51 -6.68 4.49
C LEU A 134 3.23 -7.73 5.34
N PRO A 135 3.06 -9.03 5.06
CA PRO A 135 3.89 -10.05 5.67
C PRO A 135 5.35 -9.85 5.25
N VAL A 136 6.27 -10.07 6.19
CA VAL A 136 7.68 -10.24 5.87
C VAL A 136 7.89 -11.67 5.39
N ASP A 137 8.38 -11.79 4.16
CA ASP A 137 8.72 -13.04 3.50
C ASP A 137 10.09 -12.87 2.81
N ASN A 138 11.15 -13.21 3.54
CA ASN A 138 12.53 -13.13 3.07
C ASN A 138 12.84 -14.26 2.07
N GLY A 139 12.06 -15.34 2.10
CA GLY A 139 12.17 -16.49 1.20
C GLY A 139 11.49 -16.29 -0.16
N ARG A 140 10.66 -15.25 -0.32
CA ARG A 140 9.93 -15.00 -1.57
C ARG A 140 10.88 -14.80 -2.75
N MET A 141 10.78 -15.70 -3.71
CA MET A 141 11.45 -15.57 -4.99
C MET A 141 10.82 -14.41 -5.78
N PRO A 142 11.59 -13.68 -6.61
CA PRO A 142 11.01 -12.77 -7.58
C PRO A 142 9.97 -13.52 -8.42
N GLY A 143 8.83 -12.88 -8.70
CA GLY A 143 7.95 -13.35 -9.77
C GLY A 143 8.72 -13.38 -11.10
N PRO A 144 8.24 -14.13 -12.11
CA PRO A 144 8.81 -14.02 -13.44
C PRO A 144 8.81 -12.54 -13.82
N ALA A 145 9.98 -12.01 -14.20
CA ALA A 145 10.10 -10.63 -14.61
C ALA A 145 9.04 -10.39 -15.69
N ALA A 146 8.14 -9.44 -15.47
CA ALA A 146 7.23 -8.98 -16.51
C ALA A 146 8.13 -8.47 -17.65
N GLY A 147 8.29 -9.31 -18.67
CA GLY A 147 9.05 -8.97 -19.86
C GLY A 147 8.45 -7.70 -20.43
N HIS A 148 9.29 -6.68 -20.58
CA HIS A 148 8.94 -5.50 -21.36
C HIS A 148 8.97 -5.88 -22.84
#